data_AF-A0A0F9BB69-F1
#
_entry.id   AF-A0A0F9BB69-F1
#
_cell.length_a   1.000
_cell.length_b   1.000
_cell.length_c   1.000
_cell.angle_alpha   90.00
_cell.angle_beta   90.00
_cell.angle_gamma   90.00
#
_symmetry.space_group_name_H-M   'P 1'
#
loop_
_entity.id
_entity.type
_entity.pdbx_description
1 polymer ?
#
loop_
_entity_poly.entity_id
_entity_poly.type
_entity_poly.pdbx_seq_one_letter_code
_entity_poly.pdbx_strand_id
1 'polypeptide(L)'
;MSKRYYWLKLQQNFFESREIKVLKGMESGSEYILFWLQLLLSSLEYSDDTNKVGQLVFKESIPWSVDLMMSVFGFSKEITTGALAIYKKLDMVTITDSGEMWANDMQKLIGSETTEAKRKRDYRARVSKQDNVPKLSQNSPIEIEKETELDIRLKKEGKELLEYLNDKANRKFKVVHTYTINALKTYSIENLKKIVDIKVKEWSNDNKMKKCLRQETLFRASHLDTYLTEAEEDESSEDISKW
;
A
#
# COMPACT_ATOMS: atom_id res chain seq x y z
N MET A 1 -4.46 3.95 -6.30
CA MET A 1 -3.44 4.24 -5.26
C MET A 1 -4.12 4.90 -4.08
N SER A 2 -3.90 4.39 -2.88
CA SER A 2 -4.39 5.02 -1.64
C SER A 2 -3.62 6.32 -1.38
N LYS A 3 -4.33 7.36 -0.91
CA LYS A 3 -3.68 8.63 -0.53
C LYS A 3 -2.80 8.38 0.71
N ARG A 4 -1.50 8.65 0.59
CA ARG A 4 -0.58 8.68 1.73
C ARG A 4 -0.47 10.11 2.25
N TYR A 5 -0.41 10.25 3.57
CA TYR A 5 -0.16 11.52 4.23
C TYR A 5 1.23 11.47 4.85
N TYR A 6 2.00 12.54 4.64
CA TYR A 6 3.33 12.72 5.21
C TYR A 6 3.26 13.76 6.33
N TRP A 7 3.97 13.53 7.44
CA TRP A 7 4.23 14.55 8.46
C TRP A 7 5.69 14.53 8.84
N LEU A 8 6.19 15.72 9.15
CA LEU A 8 7.44 15.89 9.86
C LEU A 8 7.16 15.83 11.36
N LYS A 9 7.71 14.85 12.07
CA LYS A 9 7.55 14.74 13.53
C LYS A 9 8.78 15.32 14.22
N LEU A 10 8.67 16.56 14.68
CA LEU A 10 9.73 17.17 15.49
C LEU A 10 9.74 16.56 16.90
N GLN A 11 10.93 16.23 17.39
CA GLN A 11 11.10 15.81 18.78
C GLN A 11 10.89 17.00 19.71
N GLN A 12 10.42 16.76 20.94
CA GLN A 12 10.19 17.81 21.93
C GLN A 12 11.45 18.64 22.20
N ASN A 13 12.62 18.01 22.11
CA ASN A 13 13.94 18.59 22.33
C ASN A 13 14.63 19.05 21.01
N PHE A 14 13.88 19.28 19.94
CA PHE A 14 14.45 19.66 18.64
C PHE A 14 15.30 20.94 18.73
N PHE A 15 14.80 21.97 19.42
CA PHE A 15 15.50 23.25 19.59
C PHE A 15 16.65 23.18 20.60
N GLU A 16 16.74 22.07 21.32
CA GLU A 16 17.71 21.79 22.36
C GLU A 16 18.90 20.99 21.82
N SER A 17 18.78 20.48 20.60
CA SER A 17 19.86 19.84 19.86
C SER A 17 21.06 20.79 19.69
N ARG A 18 22.26 20.24 19.63
CA ARG A 18 23.50 21.03 19.63
C ARG A 18 23.58 21.89 18.37
N GLU A 19 23.17 21.30 17.25
CA GLU A 19 23.18 21.86 15.91
C GLU A 19 22.19 23.05 15.83
N ILE A 20 20.95 22.86 16.28
CA ILE A 20 19.94 23.93 16.26
C ILE A 20 20.27 25.05 17.25
N LYS A 21 20.87 24.74 18.41
CA LYS A 21 21.40 25.77 19.32
C LYS A 21 22.49 26.62 18.69
N VAL A 22 23.40 26.00 17.94
CA VAL A 22 24.45 26.72 17.21
C VAL A 22 23.82 27.64 16.17
N LEU A 23 22.89 27.14 15.35
CA LEU A 23 22.19 27.96 14.35
C LEU A 23 21.47 29.14 15.01
N LYS A 24 20.74 28.89 16.10
CA LYS A 24 19.99 29.93 16.84
C LYS A 24 20.88 31.06 17.37
N GLY A 25 22.16 30.80 17.63
CA GLY A 25 23.12 31.80 18.11
C GLY A 25 23.70 32.70 17.01
N MET A 26 23.40 32.44 15.74
CA MET A 26 23.92 33.21 14.60
C MET A 26 22.99 34.39 14.26
N GLU A 27 23.54 35.41 13.57
CA GLU A 27 22.80 36.62 13.19
C GLU A 27 21.54 36.33 12.35
N SER A 28 21.62 35.38 11.40
CA SER A 28 20.48 34.88 10.60
C SER A 28 20.01 33.48 11.04
N GLY A 29 20.13 33.21 12.34
CA GLY A 29 19.88 31.88 12.90
C GLY A 29 18.46 31.36 12.69
N SER A 30 17.46 32.26 12.74
CA SER A 30 16.06 31.90 12.56
C SER A 30 15.76 31.47 11.12
N GLU A 31 16.34 32.18 10.15
CA GLU A 31 16.24 31.88 8.73
C GLU A 31 16.92 30.55 8.41
N TYR A 32 18.09 30.28 9.02
CA TYR A 32 18.73 28.98 8.89
C TYR A 32 17.91 27.85 9.51
N ILE A 33 17.22 28.05 10.62
CA ILE A 33 16.36 27.00 11.17
C ILE A 33 15.14 26.78 10.28
N LEU A 34 14.53 27.85 9.79
CA LEU A 34 13.37 27.77 8.90
C LEU A 34 13.70 27.09 7.57
N PHE A 35 14.84 27.45 6.97
CA PHE A 35 15.35 26.85 5.74
C PHE A 35 15.60 25.35 5.93
N TRP A 36 16.18 24.94 7.06
CA TRP A 36 16.35 23.52 7.39
C TRP A 36 15.02 22.78 7.43
N LEU A 37 14.01 23.33 8.12
CA LEU A 37 12.68 22.71 8.20
C LEU A 37 12.00 22.59 6.83
N GLN A 38 12.14 23.59 5.96
CA GLN A 38 11.61 23.52 4.59
C GLN A 38 12.32 22.44 3.75
N LEU A 39 13.65 22.35 3.87
CA LEU A 39 14.45 21.30 3.23
C LEU A 39 14.01 19.90 3.66
N LEU A 40 13.77 19.70 4.96
CA LEU A 40 13.24 18.45 5.51
C LEU A 40 11.85 18.12 4.94
N LEU A 41 10.95 19.11 4.83
CA LEU A 41 9.63 18.89 4.25
C LEU A 41 9.71 18.50 2.76
N SER A 42 10.57 19.15 1.99
CA SER A 42 10.77 18.81 0.57
C SER A 42 11.32 17.39 0.37
N SER A 43 12.07 16.86 1.35
CA SER A 43 12.55 15.47 1.27
C SER A 43 11.43 14.43 1.48
N LEU A 44 10.25 14.80 1.97
CA LEU A 44 9.14 13.87 2.23
C LEU A 44 8.38 13.49 0.95
N GLU A 45 8.35 14.39 -0.04
CA GLU A 45 7.56 14.26 -1.26
C GLU A 45 7.93 13.02 -2.09
N TYR A 46 9.17 12.54 -1.95
CA TYR A 46 9.73 11.44 -2.76
C TYR A 46 9.93 10.13 -1.98
N SER A 47 9.31 9.99 -0.81
CA SER A 47 9.52 8.83 0.09
C SER A 47 8.65 7.60 -0.22
N ASP A 48 8.02 7.52 -1.40
CA ASP A 48 6.89 6.63 -1.66
C ASP A 48 7.19 5.11 -1.67
N ASP A 49 8.40 4.61 -1.94
CA ASP A 49 8.59 3.13 -1.98
C ASP A 49 10.01 2.57 -1.83
N THR A 50 11.02 3.39 -1.52
CA THR A 50 12.38 2.88 -1.33
C THR A 50 13.06 3.55 -0.15
N ASN A 51 14.10 2.87 0.33
CA ASN A 51 15.02 3.18 1.40
C ASN A 51 15.77 4.54 1.26
N LYS A 52 15.19 5.52 0.56
CA LYS A 52 15.72 6.86 0.21
C LYS A 52 15.19 7.96 1.15
N VAL A 53 14.84 7.58 2.37
CA VAL A 53 14.41 8.51 3.42
C VAL A 53 15.57 9.46 3.73
N GLY A 54 15.40 10.75 3.42
CA GLY A 54 16.43 11.79 3.60
C GLY A 54 17.18 12.21 2.33
N GLN A 55 16.85 11.67 1.15
CA GLN A 55 17.40 12.17 -0.10
C GLN A 55 16.78 13.53 -0.46
N LEU A 56 17.62 14.52 -0.75
CA LEU A 56 17.19 15.85 -1.15
C LEU A 56 17.21 15.95 -2.68
N VAL A 57 16.06 15.67 -3.29
CA VAL A 57 15.85 15.77 -4.73
C VAL A 57 14.72 16.76 -5.01
N PHE A 58 14.88 17.61 -6.01
CA PHE A 58 13.83 18.55 -6.43
C PHE A 58 12.72 17.85 -7.20
N LYS A 59 13.10 16.94 -8.12
CA LYS A 59 12.18 16.06 -8.88
C LYS A 59 12.91 14.88 -9.50
N GLU A 60 12.42 13.67 -9.23
CA GLU A 60 12.92 12.38 -9.77
C GLU A 60 14.43 12.15 -9.61
N SER A 61 15.24 12.79 -10.45
CA SER A 61 16.70 12.70 -10.49
C SER A 61 17.40 14.08 -10.53
N ILE A 62 16.67 15.20 -10.36
CA ILE A 62 17.23 16.55 -10.35
C ILE A 62 17.64 16.91 -8.92
N PRO A 63 18.95 17.03 -8.61
CA PRO A 63 19.39 17.46 -7.29
C PRO A 63 18.96 18.89 -7.00
N TRP A 64 18.78 19.22 -5.72
CA TRP A 64 18.52 20.60 -5.35
C TRP A 64 19.75 21.48 -5.61
N SER A 65 19.56 22.54 -6.40
CA SER A 65 20.56 23.59 -6.59
C SER A 65 20.21 24.83 -5.77
N VAL A 66 21.21 25.69 -5.53
CA VAL A 66 21.02 26.97 -4.83
C VAL A 66 19.94 27.82 -5.50
N ASP A 67 19.94 27.89 -6.84
CA ASP A 67 18.98 28.70 -7.59
C ASP A 67 17.54 28.16 -7.45
N LEU A 68 17.36 26.84 -7.43
CA LEU A 68 16.05 26.21 -7.21
C LEU A 68 15.56 26.47 -5.79
N MET A 69 16.44 26.32 -4.80
CA MET A 69 16.10 26.59 -3.40
C MET A 69 15.68 28.05 -3.20
N MET A 70 16.39 29.01 -3.80
CA MET A 70 16.01 30.43 -3.73
C MET A 70 14.62 30.68 -4.33
N SER A 71 14.34 30.09 -5.50
CA SER A 71 13.06 30.27 -6.20
C SER A 71 11.88 29.66 -5.43
N VAL A 72 12.07 28.47 -4.86
CA VAL A 72 10.99 27.74 -4.18
C VAL A 72 10.78 28.20 -2.74
N PHE A 73 11.87 28.44 -2.02
CA PHE A 73 11.84 28.76 -0.59
C PHE A 73 11.82 30.26 -0.29
N GLY A 74 12.17 31.10 -1.27
CA GLY A 74 12.10 32.56 -1.15
C GLY A 74 13.20 33.18 -0.29
N PHE A 75 14.32 32.48 -0.06
CA PHE A 75 15.47 33.02 0.67
C PHE A 75 16.47 33.72 -0.24
N SER A 76 17.25 34.63 0.34
CA SER A 76 18.36 35.28 -0.37
C SER A 76 19.46 34.26 -0.72
N LYS A 77 20.27 34.61 -1.73
CA LYS A 77 21.44 33.81 -2.13
C LYS A 77 22.43 33.62 -0.98
N GLU A 78 22.61 34.66 -0.18
CA GLU A 78 23.50 34.68 0.98
C GLU A 78 23.03 33.69 2.05
N ILE A 79 21.74 33.71 2.38
CA ILE A 79 21.16 32.79 3.37
C ILE A 79 21.24 31.35 2.86
N THR A 80 20.82 31.10 1.62
CA THR A 80 20.81 29.75 1.02
C THR A 80 22.22 29.15 0.98
N THR A 81 23.20 29.93 0.51
CA THR A 81 24.60 29.48 0.39
C THR A 81 25.24 29.29 1.77
N GLY A 82 25.01 30.25 2.68
CA GLY A 82 25.52 30.20 4.05
C GLY A 82 24.95 29.00 4.81
N ALA A 83 23.65 28.77 4.72
CA ALA A 83 22.97 27.65 5.36
C ALA A 83 23.55 26.30 4.91
N LEU A 84 23.69 26.08 3.60
CA LEU A 84 24.27 24.83 3.07
C LEU A 84 25.71 24.60 3.54
N ALA A 85 26.53 25.65 3.57
CA ALA A 85 27.91 25.57 4.07
C ALA A 85 27.95 25.19 5.56
N ILE A 86 27.06 25.79 6.37
CA ILE A 86 26.96 25.50 7.79
C ILE A 86 26.44 24.08 8.02
N TYR A 87 25.40 23.64 7.31
CA TYR A 87 24.85 22.29 7.44
C TYR A 87 25.87 21.22 7.08
N LYS A 88 26.68 21.44 6.04
CA LYS A 88 27.79 20.56 5.70
C LYS A 88 28.83 20.52 6.84
N LYS A 89 29.15 21.67 7.44
CA LYS A 89 30.11 21.76 8.56
C LYS A 89 29.59 21.09 9.84
N LEU A 90 28.29 21.15 10.07
CA LEU A 90 27.61 20.52 11.22
C LEU A 90 27.22 19.05 10.96
N ASP A 91 27.61 18.48 9.81
CA ASP A 91 27.26 17.12 9.38
C ASP A 91 25.74 16.84 9.32
N MET A 92 24.95 17.90 9.15
CA MET A 92 23.50 17.81 8.98
C MET A 92 23.14 17.36 7.56
N VAL A 93 23.98 17.74 6.58
CA VAL A 93 23.82 17.38 5.17
C VAL A 93 25.13 16.83 4.61
N THR A 94 25.05 15.68 3.95
CA THR A 94 26.16 15.12 3.16
C THR A 94 25.92 15.42 1.68
N ILE A 95 26.94 15.97 1.02
CA ILE A 95 26.96 16.21 -0.43
C ILE A 95 28.02 15.30 -1.03
N THR A 96 27.63 14.37 -1.90
CA THR A 96 28.55 13.48 -2.61
C THR A 96 29.21 14.20 -3.81
N ASP A 97 30.31 13.64 -4.32
CA ASP A 97 31.00 14.17 -5.51
C ASP A 97 30.11 14.11 -6.78
N SER A 98 29.08 13.25 -6.77
CA SER A 98 28.04 13.17 -7.81
C SER A 98 26.98 14.28 -7.71
N GLY A 99 27.03 15.12 -6.67
CA GLY A 99 26.07 16.19 -6.43
C GLY A 99 24.80 15.73 -5.71
N GLU A 100 24.76 14.50 -5.19
CA GLU A 100 23.63 14.04 -4.39
C GLU A 100 23.70 14.60 -2.98
N MET A 101 22.56 15.05 -2.47
CA MET A 101 22.44 15.63 -1.15
C MET A 101 21.58 14.74 -0.25
N TRP A 102 22.07 14.48 0.95
CA TRP A 102 21.42 13.63 1.94
C TRP A 102 21.31 14.34 3.29
N ALA A 103 20.12 14.36 3.88
CA ALA A 103 19.87 14.87 5.22
C ALA A 103 20.05 13.74 6.24
N ASN A 104 21.14 13.76 6.99
CA ASN A 104 21.59 12.63 7.82
C ASN A 104 20.64 12.31 8.98
N ASP A 105 20.08 13.34 9.61
CA ASP A 105 19.15 13.16 10.74
C ASP A 105 17.70 12.89 10.32
N MET A 106 17.41 12.82 9.01
CA MET A 106 16.04 12.77 8.54
C MET A 106 15.34 11.44 8.88
N GLN A 107 16.07 10.32 8.90
CA GLN A 107 15.54 9.02 9.33
C GLN A 107 15.06 9.02 10.79
N LYS A 108 15.57 9.93 11.64
CA LYS A 108 15.16 10.07 13.05
C LYS A 108 13.90 10.94 13.21
N LEU A 109 13.56 11.74 12.18
CA LEU A 109 12.50 12.76 12.20
C LEU A 109 11.27 12.35 11.37
N ILE A 110 11.42 11.39 10.45
CA ILE A 110 10.32 10.84 9.65
C ILE A 110 9.66 9.68 10.37
N GLY A 111 8.36 9.80 10.57
CA GLY A 111 7.48 8.65 10.81
C GLY A 111 6.47 8.55 9.67
N SER A 112 6.17 7.35 9.22
CA SER A 112 5.03 7.09 8.35
C SER A 112 3.94 6.39 9.14
N GLU A 113 2.69 6.57 8.71
CA GLU A 113 1.49 6.02 9.34
C GLU A 113 0.45 5.94 8.25
N THR A 114 -0.20 4.79 8.16
CA THR A 114 -1.27 4.61 7.21
C THR A 114 -2.54 5.30 7.72
N THR A 115 -3.52 5.48 6.83
CA THR A 115 -4.85 5.99 7.17
C THR A 115 -5.47 5.27 8.37
N GLU A 116 -5.22 3.97 8.50
CA GLU A 116 -5.73 3.09 9.56
C GLU A 116 -5.07 3.37 10.90
N ALA A 117 -3.76 3.58 10.92
CA ALA A 117 -3.04 3.88 12.15
C ALA A 117 -3.35 5.31 12.64
N LYS A 118 -3.54 6.29 11.72
CA LYS A 118 -4.04 7.64 12.06
C LYS A 118 -5.42 7.58 12.73
N ARG A 119 -6.33 6.78 12.15
CA ARG A 119 -7.66 6.55 12.71
C ARG A 119 -7.60 5.94 14.11
N LYS A 120 -6.71 4.96 14.35
CA LYS A 120 -6.51 4.35 15.68
C LYS A 120 -5.92 5.35 16.68
N ARG A 121 -5.00 6.21 16.27
CA ARG A 121 -4.45 7.28 17.13
C ARG A 121 -5.53 8.28 17.53
N ASP A 122 -6.32 8.77 16.57
CA ASP A 122 -7.40 9.72 16.82
C ASP A 122 -8.48 9.12 17.72
N TYR A 123 -8.81 7.84 17.54
CA TYR A 123 -9.73 7.12 18.41
C TYR A 123 -9.20 7.04 19.86
N ARG A 124 -7.94 6.63 20.05
CA ARG A 124 -7.31 6.58 21.39
C ARG A 124 -7.26 7.96 22.04
N ALA A 125 -6.96 9.02 21.28
CA ALA A 125 -6.93 10.39 21.77
C ALA A 125 -8.32 10.89 22.21
N ARG A 126 -9.40 10.47 21.54
CA ARG A 126 -10.78 10.78 21.93
C ARG A 126 -11.21 10.01 23.18
N VAL A 127 -10.85 8.73 23.27
CA VAL A 127 -11.18 7.87 24.41
C VAL A 127 -10.40 8.27 25.66
N SER A 128 -9.14 8.67 25.53
CA SER A 128 -8.30 9.11 26.66
C SER A 128 -8.77 10.39 27.35
N LYS A 129 -9.66 11.18 26.73
CA LYS A 129 -10.25 12.39 27.34
C LYS A 129 -11.55 12.11 28.10
N GLN A 130 -12.08 10.89 28.01
CA GLN A 130 -13.19 10.44 28.84
C GLN A 130 -12.59 9.64 30.00
N ASP A 131 -12.57 10.23 31.19
CA ASP A 131 -12.31 9.51 32.43
C ASP A 131 -13.38 8.43 32.57
N ASN A 132 -13.05 7.21 32.14
CA ASN A 132 -13.76 6.00 32.48
C ASN A 132 -12.80 4.84 32.28
N VAL A 133 -12.36 4.28 33.40
CA VAL A 133 -11.74 2.96 33.51
C VAL A 133 -12.43 2.01 32.51
N PRO A 134 -11.70 1.34 31.60
CA PRO A 134 -12.35 0.38 30.72
C PRO A 134 -12.89 -0.73 31.62
N LYS A 135 -14.21 -0.86 31.73
CA LYS A 135 -14.80 -2.15 32.11
C LYS A 135 -14.26 -3.14 31.09
N LEU A 136 -13.69 -4.25 31.55
CA LEU A 136 -13.30 -5.39 30.73
C LEU A 136 -14.45 -5.69 29.75
N SER A 137 -14.33 -5.18 28.53
CA SER A 137 -15.27 -5.47 27.46
C SER A 137 -14.90 -6.86 26.98
N GLN A 138 -15.72 -7.84 27.33
CA GLN A 138 -15.67 -9.16 26.68
C GLN A 138 -16.07 -9.11 25.19
N ASN A 139 -16.40 -7.92 24.68
CA ASN A 139 -16.64 -7.71 23.26
C ASN A 139 -15.40 -7.04 22.68
N SER A 140 -14.56 -7.85 22.02
CA SER A 140 -13.65 -7.37 20.98
C SER A 140 -14.46 -6.49 20.03
N PRO A 141 -13.98 -5.28 19.68
CA PRO A 141 -14.62 -4.47 18.66
C PRO A 141 -14.69 -5.29 17.36
N ILE A 142 -15.90 -5.61 16.93
CA ILE A 142 -16.14 -6.22 15.63
C ILE A 142 -15.56 -5.25 14.59
N GLU A 143 -14.55 -5.72 13.88
CA GLU A 143 -13.96 -5.07 12.72
C GLU A 143 -15.06 -4.95 11.66
N ILE A 144 -15.72 -3.80 11.58
CA ILE A 144 -16.41 -3.44 10.35
C ILE A 144 -15.32 -2.87 9.43
N GLU A 145 -14.57 -3.78 8.83
CA GLU A 145 -13.82 -3.50 7.60
C GLU A 145 -14.83 -2.93 6.61
N LYS A 146 -14.62 -1.69 6.14
CA LYS A 146 -15.36 -1.24 4.97
C LYS A 146 -14.80 -2.05 3.80
N GLU A 147 -15.50 -3.11 3.44
CA GLU A 147 -15.22 -3.93 2.26
C GLU A 147 -15.08 -2.99 1.06
N THR A 148 -13.97 -3.13 0.32
CA THR A 148 -13.82 -2.38 -0.93
C THR A 148 -14.92 -2.82 -1.91
N GLU A 149 -15.28 -1.97 -2.87
CA GLU A 149 -16.26 -2.35 -3.91
C GLU A 149 -15.86 -3.66 -4.62
N LEU A 150 -14.54 -3.90 -4.75
CA LEU A 150 -13.98 -5.13 -5.28
C LEU A 150 -14.22 -6.33 -4.35
N ASP A 151 -14.05 -6.19 -3.04
CA ASP A 151 -14.28 -7.26 -2.07
C ASP A 151 -15.77 -7.64 -1.99
N ILE A 152 -16.67 -6.64 -2.04
CA ILE A 152 -18.12 -6.85 -2.09
C ILE A 152 -18.48 -7.64 -3.36
N ARG A 153 -17.92 -7.22 -4.51
CA ARG A 153 -18.13 -7.90 -5.80
C ARG A 153 -17.66 -9.35 -5.75
N LEU A 154 -16.41 -9.59 -5.34
CA LEU A 154 -15.80 -10.93 -5.26
C LEU A 154 -16.54 -11.85 -4.27
N LYS A 155 -17.05 -11.31 -3.15
CA LYS A 155 -17.88 -12.07 -2.21
C LYS A 155 -19.22 -12.49 -2.82
N LYS A 156 -19.84 -11.61 -3.59
CA LYS A 156 -21.11 -11.89 -4.28
C LYS A 156 -20.91 -12.93 -5.38
N GLU A 157 -19.95 -12.70 -6.27
CA GLU A 157 -19.61 -13.60 -7.38
C GLU A 157 -19.12 -14.96 -6.88
N GLY A 158 -18.33 -14.99 -5.80
CA GLY A 158 -17.86 -16.23 -5.18
C GLY A 158 -18.99 -17.09 -4.62
N LYS A 159 -20.02 -16.47 -4.02
CA LYS A 159 -21.22 -17.19 -3.56
C LYS A 159 -22.03 -17.74 -4.73
N GLU A 160 -22.22 -16.93 -5.77
CA GLU A 160 -22.95 -17.35 -6.97
C GLU A 160 -22.26 -18.54 -7.66
N LEU A 161 -20.94 -18.49 -7.81
CA LEU A 161 -20.16 -19.58 -8.40
C LEU A 161 -20.18 -20.85 -7.52
N LEU A 162 -20.22 -20.70 -6.19
CA LEU A 162 -20.35 -21.82 -5.26
C LEU A 162 -21.71 -22.51 -5.36
N GLU A 163 -22.79 -21.72 -5.45
CA GLU A 163 -24.15 -22.23 -5.66
C GLU A 163 -24.24 -22.98 -6.99
N TYR A 164 -23.65 -22.43 -8.05
CA TYR A 164 -23.55 -23.08 -9.36
C TYR A 164 -22.82 -24.42 -9.30
N LEU A 165 -21.64 -24.47 -8.67
CA LEU A 165 -20.88 -25.71 -8.50
C LEU A 165 -21.65 -26.76 -7.69
N ASN A 166 -22.37 -26.34 -6.64
CA ASN A 166 -23.17 -27.25 -5.82
C ASN A 166 -24.31 -27.88 -6.61
N ASP A 167 -25.01 -27.09 -7.42
CA ASP A 167 -26.09 -27.56 -8.28
C ASP A 167 -25.57 -28.57 -9.32
N LYS A 168 -24.52 -28.20 -10.07
CA LYS A 168 -23.96 -29.03 -11.13
C LYS A 168 -23.28 -30.31 -10.64
N ALA A 169 -22.47 -30.21 -9.58
CA ALA A 169 -21.74 -31.37 -9.05
C ALA A 169 -22.53 -32.19 -8.03
N ASN A 170 -23.79 -31.83 -7.75
CA ASN A 170 -24.62 -32.39 -6.68
C ASN A 170 -23.87 -32.41 -5.32
N ARG A 171 -23.34 -31.25 -4.92
CA ARG A 171 -22.57 -31.02 -3.69
C ARG A 171 -23.25 -29.97 -2.81
N LYS A 172 -22.77 -29.85 -1.57
CA LYS A 172 -23.33 -28.93 -0.56
C LYS A 172 -22.22 -28.18 0.19
N PHE A 173 -21.30 -27.58 -0.55
CA PHE A 173 -20.28 -26.70 0.02
C PHE A 173 -20.94 -25.44 0.56
N LYS A 174 -20.54 -25.02 1.77
CA LYS A 174 -21.12 -23.86 2.46
C LYS A 174 -20.22 -22.63 2.46
N VAL A 175 -18.94 -22.82 2.18
CA VAL A 175 -17.90 -21.79 2.31
C VAL A 175 -17.21 -21.63 0.96
N VAL A 176 -17.07 -20.37 0.53
CA VAL A 176 -16.30 -20.01 -0.67
C VAL A 176 -14.82 -20.15 -0.34
N HIS A 177 -14.11 -20.95 -1.13
CA HIS A 177 -12.71 -21.25 -0.90
C HIS A 177 -11.83 -20.12 -1.46
N THR A 178 -10.65 -19.93 -0.88
CA THR A 178 -9.67 -18.90 -1.30
C THR A 178 -9.27 -19.03 -2.78
N TYR A 179 -9.11 -20.27 -3.27
CA TYR A 179 -8.90 -20.56 -4.69
C TYR A 179 -9.99 -19.97 -5.61
N THR A 180 -11.26 -20.05 -5.23
CA THR A 180 -12.38 -19.46 -6.00
C THR A 180 -12.28 -17.93 -6.04
N ILE A 181 -11.99 -17.31 -4.90
CA ILE A 181 -11.79 -15.85 -4.83
C ILE A 181 -10.59 -15.41 -5.67
N ASN A 182 -9.49 -16.16 -5.65
CA ASN A 182 -8.32 -15.86 -6.45
C ASN A 182 -8.57 -16.05 -7.95
N ALA A 183 -9.35 -17.06 -8.35
CA ALA A 183 -9.75 -17.25 -9.73
C ALA A 183 -10.60 -16.06 -10.24
N LEU A 184 -11.55 -15.57 -9.44
CA LEU A 184 -12.40 -14.41 -9.76
C LEU A 184 -11.65 -13.07 -9.83
N LYS A 185 -10.41 -13.00 -9.32
CA LYS A 185 -9.55 -11.82 -9.51
C LYS A 185 -8.96 -11.77 -10.92
N THR A 186 -8.84 -12.91 -11.59
CA THR A 186 -8.14 -13.05 -12.87
C THR A 186 -9.10 -13.35 -14.02
N TYR A 187 -10.15 -14.13 -13.78
CA TYR A 187 -11.11 -14.58 -14.78
C TYR A 187 -12.53 -14.13 -14.43
N SER A 188 -13.37 -13.97 -15.46
CA SER A 188 -14.80 -13.69 -15.28
C SER A 188 -15.54 -14.88 -14.65
N ILE A 189 -16.66 -14.62 -13.98
CA ILE A 189 -17.49 -15.68 -13.41
C ILE A 189 -18.04 -16.61 -14.51
N GLU A 190 -18.31 -16.09 -15.71
CA GLU A 190 -18.76 -16.89 -16.86
C GLU A 190 -17.72 -17.94 -17.26
N ASN A 191 -16.44 -17.56 -17.36
CA ASN A 191 -15.36 -18.48 -17.71
C ASN A 191 -15.22 -19.59 -16.66
N LEU A 192 -15.35 -19.24 -15.38
CA LEU A 192 -15.29 -20.21 -14.29
C LEU A 192 -16.49 -21.15 -14.27
N LYS A 193 -17.69 -20.69 -14.67
CA LYS A 193 -18.87 -21.55 -14.84
C LYS A 193 -18.66 -22.57 -15.97
N LYS A 194 -18.05 -22.17 -17.10
CA LYS A 194 -17.71 -23.09 -18.20
C LYS A 194 -16.79 -24.22 -17.73
N ILE A 195 -15.75 -23.89 -16.96
CA ILE A 195 -14.84 -24.89 -16.36
C ILE A 195 -15.62 -25.88 -15.48
N VAL A 196 -16.59 -25.39 -14.69
CA VAL A 196 -17.44 -26.27 -13.86
C VAL A 196 -18.26 -27.22 -14.74
N ASP A 197 -18.93 -26.74 -15.77
CA ASP A 197 -19.79 -27.59 -16.62
C ASP A 197 -18.99 -28.73 -17.28
N ILE A 198 -17.81 -28.42 -17.82
CA ILE A 198 -16.97 -29.40 -18.51
C ILE A 198 -16.39 -30.41 -17.55
N LYS A 199 -15.82 -29.96 -16.43
CA LYS A 199 -15.28 -30.90 -15.45
C LYS A 199 -16.36 -31.73 -14.78
N VAL A 200 -17.57 -31.20 -14.59
CA VAL A 200 -18.71 -32.02 -14.16
C VAL A 200 -19.07 -33.06 -15.22
N LYS A 201 -19.14 -32.70 -16.50
CA LYS A 201 -19.41 -33.63 -17.62
C LYS A 201 -18.36 -34.76 -17.68
N GLU A 202 -17.08 -34.41 -17.60
CA GLU A 202 -15.97 -35.36 -17.67
C GLU A 202 -15.87 -36.25 -16.41
N TRP A 203 -15.93 -35.65 -15.22
CA TRP A 203 -15.55 -36.35 -13.98
C TRP A 203 -16.73 -36.98 -13.24
N SER A 204 -17.97 -36.75 -13.68
CA SER A 204 -19.16 -37.34 -13.04
C SER A 204 -19.20 -38.87 -13.11
N ASN A 205 -18.58 -39.46 -14.14
CA ASN A 205 -18.61 -40.90 -14.40
C ASN A 205 -17.48 -41.67 -13.69
N ASP A 206 -16.39 -41.00 -13.29
CA ASP A 206 -15.27 -41.64 -12.59
C ASP A 206 -15.38 -41.41 -11.09
N ASN A 207 -15.49 -42.50 -10.31
CA ASN A 207 -15.58 -42.44 -8.85
C ASN A 207 -14.39 -41.77 -8.15
N LYS A 208 -13.19 -41.77 -8.75
CA LYS A 208 -12.02 -41.05 -8.24
C LYS A 208 -12.12 -39.57 -8.58
N MET A 209 -12.37 -39.24 -9.85
CA MET A 209 -12.41 -37.85 -10.31
C MET A 209 -13.65 -37.09 -9.81
N LYS A 210 -14.75 -37.78 -9.53
CA LYS A 210 -15.94 -37.21 -8.88
C LYS A 210 -15.64 -36.62 -7.50
N LYS A 211 -14.60 -37.11 -6.80
CA LYS A 211 -14.11 -36.51 -5.54
C LYS A 211 -13.31 -35.23 -5.78
N CYS A 212 -12.81 -35.01 -6.98
CA CYS A 212 -12.08 -33.82 -7.41
C CYS A 212 -13.01 -32.67 -7.85
N LEU A 213 -14.33 -32.89 -7.94
CA LEU A 213 -15.33 -31.83 -8.16
C LEU A 213 -15.51 -30.97 -6.89
N ARG A 214 -14.46 -30.21 -6.56
CA ARG A 214 -14.35 -29.33 -5.40
C ARG A 214 -13.62 -28.06 -5.81
N GLN A 215 -13.92 -26.98 -5.09
CA GLN A 215 -13.36 -25.65 -5.33
C GLN A 215 -11.83 -25.65 -5.40
N GLU A 216 -11.15 -26.41 -4.53
CA GLU A 216 -9.69 -26.47 -4.48
C GLU A 216 -9.03 -27.08 -5.72
N THR A 217 -9.69 -28.04 -6.35
CA THR A 217 -9.14 -28.74 -7.51
C THR A 217 -9.51 -28.03 -8.79
N LEU A 218 -10.76 -27.56 -8.90
CA LEU A 218 -11.26 -26.85 -10.08
C LEU A 218 -10.63 -25.46 -10.25
N PHE A 219 -10.43 -24.73 -9.15
CA PHE A 219 -9.98 -23.32 -9.19
C PHE A 219 -8.52 -23.14 -8.77
N ARG A 220 -7.72 -24.20 -8.86
CA ARG A 220 -6.27 -24.08 -8.65
C ARG A 220 -5.66 -23.36 -9.84
N ALA A 221 -4.90 -22.29 -9.56
CA ALA A 221 -4.31 -21.43 -10.59
C ALA A 221 -3.52 -22.20 -11.67
N SER A 222 -2.81 -23.27 -11.31
CA SER A 222 -2.01 -24.08 -12.23
C SER A 222 -2.81 -24.88 -13.27
N HIS A 223 -4.14 -24.97 -13.14
CA HIS A 223 -5.00 -25.76 -14.03
C HIS A 223 -6.07 -24.93 -14.73
N LEU A 224 -6.28 -23.68 -14.31
CA LEU A 224 -7.35 -22.83 -14.83
C LEU A 224 -7.19 -22.55 -16.33
N ASP A 225 -5.99 -22.18 -16.78
CA ASP A 225 -5.74 -21.92 -18.20
C ASP A 225 -5.98 -23.17 -19.04
N THR A 226 -5.48 -24.33 -18.60
CA THR A 226 -5.67 -25.61 -19.28
C THR A 226 -7.16 -25.95 -19.41
N TYR A 227 -7.92 -25.83 -18.31
CA TYR A 227 -9.35 -26.14 -18.33
C TYR A 227 -10.16 -25.14 -19.15
N LEU A 228 -9.71 -23.89 -19.25
CA LEU A 228 -10.36 -22.88 -20.06
C LEU A 228 -10.11 -23.12 -21.56
N THR A 229 -8.90 -23.50 -21.94
CA THR A 229 -8.59 -23.89 -23.33
C THR A 229 -9.39 -25.12 -23.76
N GLU A 230 -9.46 -26.15 -22.91
CA GLU A 230 -10.32 -27.32 -23.13
C GLU A 230 -11.80 -26.92 -23.28
N ALA A 231 -12.22 -25.85 -22.60
CA ALA A 231 -13.58 -25.33 -22.71
C ALA A 231 -13.90 -24.64 -24.03
N GLU A 232 -12.94 -23.90 -24.56
CA GLU A 232 -13.05 -23.26 -25.87
C GLU A 232 -13.02 -24.29 -27.00
N GLU A 233 -12.27 -25.39 -26.83
CA GLU A 233 -12.22 -26.49 -27.79
C GLU A 233 -13.53 -27.30 -27.85
N ASP A 234 -14.17 -27.62 -26.71
CA ASP A 234 -15.47 -28.35 -26.68
C ASP A 234 -16.57 -27.52 -27.37
N GLU A 235 -16.61 -26.19 -27.15
CA GLU A 235 -17.55 -25.27 -27.83
C GLU A 235 -17.35 -25.25 -29.36
N SER A 236 -16.10 -25.29 -29.84
CA SER A 236 -15.81 -25.35 -31.28
C SER A 236 -16.23 -26.68 -31.93
N SER A 237 -16.24 -27.77 -31.16
CA SER A 237 -16.62 -29.10 -31.64
C SER A 237 -18.14 -29.30 -31.70
N GLU A 238 -18.90 -28.69 -30.79
CA GLU A 238 -20.37 -28.72 -30.80
C GLU A 238 -20.97 -27.87 -31.94
N ASP A 239 -20.26 -26.85 -32.42
CA ASP A 239 -20.68 -26.04 -33.58
C ASP A 239 -20.46 -26.73 -34.93
N ILE A 240 -19.48 -27.63 -35.03
CA ILE A 240 -19.24 -28.45 -36.23
C ILE A 240 -20.25 -29.60 -36.34
N SER A 241 -20.82 -30.04 -35.22
CA SER A 241 -21.85 -31.10 -35.15
C SER A 241 -23.25 -30.64 -35.60
N LYS A 242 -23.47 -29.36 -35.87
CA LYS A 242 -24.79 -28.78 -36.24
C LYS A 242 -25.02 -28.62 -37.76
N TRP A 243 -24.18 -29.23 -38.59
CA TRP A 243 -24.36 -29.30 -40.05
C TRP A 243 -24.48 -30.74 -40.54
#